data_AF-A0A2H6NBU1-F1
#
_entry.id   AF-A0A2H6NBU1-F1
#
_cell.length_a   1.000
_cell.length_b   1.000
_cell.length_c   1.000
_cell.angle_alpha   90.00
_cell.angle_beta   90.00
_cell.angle_gamma   90.00
#
_symmetry.space_group_name_H-M   'P 1'
#
loop_
_entity.id
_entity.type
_entity.pdbx_description
1 polymer ?
#
loop_
_entity_poly.entity_id
_entity_poly.type
_entity_poly.pdbx_seq_one_letter_code
_entity_poly.pdbx_strand_id
1 'polypeptide(L)'
;LQPCCWIFFLKITISVLHYVVCFPALTEGYDGPLHESQHGNLVQIRRRKASGDLYWAYSGAYGPEHWVTSNADCGRTHQSPIDIIDHQANVGAEYQEIRLVGFDN
;
A
#
# COMPACT_ATOMS: atom_id res chain seq x y z
N LEU A 1 -31.80 -32.42 -29.79
CA LEU A 1 -31.45 -30.99 -29.90
C LEU A 1 -30.49 -30.67 -28.77
N GLN A 2 -29.21 -30.51 -29.07
CA GLN A 2 -28.10 -30.61 -28.11
C GLN A 2 -27.87 -29.25 -27.39
N PRO A 3 -28.11 -29.15 -26.07
CA PRO A 3 -28.03 -27.89 -25.30
C PRO A 3 -26.59 -27.41 -25.02
N CYS A 4 -25.59 -28.05 -25.61
CA CYS A 4 -24.18 -27.88 -25.23
C CYS A 4 -23.61 -26.51 -25.61
N CYS A 5 -24.02 -25.90 -26.73
CA CYS A 5 -23.36 -24.69 -27.23
C CYS A 5 -23.59 -23.47 -26.34
N TRP A 6 -24.81 -23.25 -25.81
CA TRP A 6 -25.11 -22.07 -24.98
C TRP A 6 -24.35 -22.07 -23.64
N ILE A 7 -24.00 -23.25 -23.11
CA ILE A 7 -23.29 -23.40 -21.83
C ILE A 7 -21.84 -22.97 -21.99
N PHE A 8 -21.21 -23.32 -23.11
CA PHE A 8 -19.85 -22.88 -23.45
C PHE A 8 -19.79 -21.36 -23.60
N PHE A 9 -20.74 -20.76 -24.32
CA PHE A 9 -20.80 -19.30 -24.44
C PHE A 9 -20.99 -18.62 -23.08
N LEU A 10 -21.88 -19.13 -22.23
CA LEU A 10 -22.09 -18.60 -20.89
C LEU A 10 -20.81 -18.69 -20.04
N LYS A 11 -20.09 -19.81 -20.09
CA LYS A 11 -18.83 -19.99 -19.36
C LYS A 11 -17.73 -19.05 -19.85
N ILE A 12 -17.61 -18.83 -21.16
CA ILE A 12 -16.66 -17.87 -21.72
C ILE A 12 -17.02 -16.46 -21.26
N THR A 13 -18.30 -16.06 -21.32
CA THR A 13 -18.71 -14.72 -20.87
C THR A 13 -18.47 -14.49 -19.37
N ILE A 14 -18.73 -15.49 -18.52
CA ILE A 14 -18.47 -15.39 -17.07
C ILE A 14 -16.98 -15.30 -16.81
N SER A 15 -16.17 -16.09 -17.53
CA SER A 15 -14.72 -16.10 -17.34
C SER A 15 -14.06 -14.80 -17.82
N VAL A 16 -14.55 -14.21 -18.91
CA VAL A 16 -14.12 -12.88 -19.39
C VAL A 16 -14.57 -11.79 -18.42
N LEU A 17 -15.79 -11.86 -17.89
CA LEU A 17 -16.27 -10.90 -16.90
C LEU A 17 -15.44 -10.95 -15.61
N HIS A 18 -15.10 -12.15 -15.12
CA HIS A 18 -14.19 -12.32 -13.98
C HIS A 18 -12.79 -11.77 -14.27
N TYR A 19 -12.27 -11.97 -15.48
CA TYR A 19 -10.99 -11.40 -15.88
C TYR A 19 -11.03 -9.87 -15.82
N VAL A 20 -12.06 -9.23 -16.38
CA VAL A 20 -12.21 -7.76 -16.40
C VAL A 20 -12.47 -7.17 -15.01
N VAL A 21 -13.24 -7.85 -14.15
CA VAL A 21 -13.47 -7.41 -12.75
C VAL A 21 -12.20 -7.54 -11.89
N CYS A 22 -11.29 -8.44 -12.24
CA CYS A 22 -10.00 -8.60 -11.58
C CYS A 22 -8.90 -7.66 -12.10
N PHE A 23 -9.14 -6.84 -13.14
CA PHE A 23 -8.33 -5.66 -13.37
C PHE A 23 -8.90 -4.53 -12.53
N PRO A 24 -8.21 -4.06 -11.47
CA PRO A 24 -8.53 -2.74 -10.96
C PRO A 24 -8.28 -1.78 -12.12
N ALA A 25 -9.34 -1.07 -12.51
CA ALA A 25 -9.28 -0.06 -13.54
C ALA A 25 -8.06 0.84 -13.31
N LEU A 26 -7.25 1.03 -14.35
CA LEU A 26 -6.36 2.18 -14.47
C LEU A 26 -7.20 3.42 -14.18
N THR A 27 -7.08 3.98 -12.97
CA THR A 27 -7.64 5.30 -12.66
C THR A 27 -6.71 6.33 -13.30
N GLU A 28 -6.82 6.44 -14.61
CA GLU A 28 -6.42 7.64 -15.34
C GLU A 28 -7.37 8.76 -14.91
N GLY A 29 -6.86 9.72 -14.15
CA GLY A 29 -7.38 11.09 -14.08
C GLY A 29 -8.79 11.29 -13.54
N TYR A 30 -9.10 10.85 -12.33
CA TYR A 30 -10.27 11.35 -11.61
C TYR A 30 -9.87 12.27 -10.45
N ASP A 31 -9.73 13.56 -10.77
CA ASP A 31 -9.80 14.64 -9.79
C ASP A 31 -11.27 14.81 -9.37
N GLY A 32 -11.71 14.00 -8.40
CA GLY A 32 -13.01 14.18 -7.75
C GLY A 32 -13.04 15.49 -6.95
N PRO A 33 -14.20 16.18 -6.86
CA PRO A 33 -14.30 17.44 -6.15
C PRO A 33 -14.08 17.22 -4.63
N LEU A 34 -13.17 18.03 -4.09
CA LEU A 34 -12.89 18.16 -2.66
C LEU A 34 -14.20 18.45 -1.90
N HIS A 35 -14.67 17.48 -1.11
CA HIS A 35 -15.61 17.76 -0.04
C HIS A 35 -14.84 18.51 1.05
N GLU A 36 -15.02 19.82 1.06
CA GLU A 36 -14.47 20.75 2.03
C GLU A 36 -15.17 20.53 3.38
N SER A 37 -14.60 19.66 4.23
CA SER A 37 -14.85 19.69 5.66
C SER A 37 -13.77 20.54 6.33
N GLN A 38 -14.21 21.71 6.83
CA GLN A 38 -13.41 22.64 7.61
C GLN A 38 -12.87 21.96 8.89
N HIS A 39 -11.62 21.54 8.85
CA HIS A 39 -10.75 21.60 10.02
C HIS A 39 -9.29 21.70 9.56
N GLY A 40 -8.70 22.86 9.82
CA GLY A 40 -7.36 23.22 9.39
C GLY A 40 -6.30 22.27 9.93
N ASN A 41 -5.77 21.43 9.05
CA ASN A 41 -4.41 20.96 9.14
C ASN A 41 -3.85 21.04 7.72
N LEU A 42 -2.89 21.92 7.52
CA LEU A 42 -2.30 22.20 6.21
C LEU A 42 -1.53 20.94 5.80
N VAL A 43 -2.22 20.02 5.11
CA VAL A 43 -1.60 18.84 4.53
C VAL A 43 -0.54 19.36 3.58
N GLN A 44 0.72 19.33 4.01
CA GLN A 44 1.86 19.51 3.13
C GLN A 44 1.68 18.47 2.03
N ILE A 45 1.23 18.94 0.87
CA ILE A 45 1.12 18.15 -0.34
C ILE A 45 2.52 17.60 -0.58
N ARG A 46 2.68 16.31 -0.26
CA ARG A 46 3.95 15.60 -0.31
C ARG A 46 4.48 15.74 -1.73
N ARG A 47 5.60 16.46 -1.85
CA ARG A 47 6.41 16.62 -3.06
C ARG A 47 6.41 15.30 -3.83
N ARG A 48 5.98 15.31 -5.10
CA ARG A 48 5.96 14.12 -5.97
C ARG A 48 7.31 13.43 -5.84
N LYS A 49 7.30 12.23 -5.26
CA LYS A 49 8.47 11.35 -5.24
C LYS A 49 8.83 11.06 -6.70
N ALA A 50 10.13 10.96 -6.98
CA ALA A 50 10.70 11.01 -8.32
C ALA A 50 9.97 10.07 -9.30
N SER A 51 9.98 10.45 -10.58
CA SER A 51 9.31 9.83 -11.74
C SER A 51 9.65 8.35 -12.04
N GLY A 52 10.11 7.57 -11.06
CA GLY A 52 10.43 6.15 -11.17
C GLY A 52 10.05 5.30 -9.96
N ASP A 53 9.50 5.88 -8.89
CA ASP A 53 9.06 5.09 -7.73
C ASP A 53 7.63 4.57 -7.95
N LEU A 54 7.48 3.24 -7.89
CA LEU A 54 6.19 2.57 -8.08
C LEU A 54 5.16 3.01 -7.04
N TYR A 55 3.90 3.10 -7.48
CA TYR A 55 2.77 3.48 -6.64
C TYR A 55 2.53 2.45 -5.52
N TRP A 56 2.25 2.96 -4.32
CA TRP A 56 1.93 2.17 -3.13
C TRP A 56 0.84 2.90 -2.32
N ALA A 57 0.05 2.12 -1.58
CA ALA A 57 -1.00 2.61 -0.70
C ALA A 57 -1.00 1.81 0.61
N TYR A 58 -1.75 2.29 1.61
CA TYR A 58 -1.95 1.55 2.87
C TYR A 58 -3.08 0.51 2.80
N SER A 59 -3.82 0.46 1.70
CA SER A 59 -4.94 -0.47 1.50
C SER A 59 -5.19 -0.72 0.00
N GLY A 60 -6.07 -1.69 -0.30
CA GLY A 60 -6.44 -2.04 -1.67
C GLY A 60 -5.35 -2.79 -2.44
N ALA A 61 -5.42 -2.75 -3.78
CA ALA A 61 -4.55 -3.52 -4.68
C ALA A 61 -3.05 -3.15 -4.60
N TYR A 62 -2.73 -1.99 -4.04
CA TYR A 62 -1.36 -1.52 -3.83
C TYR A 62 -1.01 -1.44 -2.32
N GLY A 63 -1.76 -2.17 -1.50
CA GLY A 63 -1.59 -2.26 -0.05
C GLY A 63 -0.29 -2.94 0.38
N PRO A 64 0.00 -2.97 1.70
CA PRO A 64 1.25 -3.51 2.26
C PRO A 64 1.62 -4.91 1.78
N GLU A 65 0.63 -5.80 1.68
CA GLU A 65 0.82 -7.19 1.22
C GLU A 65 1.31 -7.28 -0.24
N HIS A 66 1.18 -6.20 -1.01
CA HIS A 66 1.60 -6.10 -2.41
C HIS A 66 2.82 -5.22 -2.62
N TRP A 67 3.37 -4.58 -1.58
CA TRP A 67 4.55 -3.73 -1.71
C TRP A 67 5.77 -4.50 -2.22
N VAL A 68 5.89 -5.78 -1.87
CA VAL A 68 6.97 -6.67 -2.34
C VAL A 68 7.04 -6.78 -3.87
N THR A 69 5.91 -6.66 -4.56
CA THR A 69 5.82 -6.73 -6.03
C THR A 69 6.50 -5.53 -6.69
N SER A 70 6.39 -4.36 -6.06
CA SER A 70 6.97 -3.10 -6.53
C SER A 70 8.37 -2.85 -5.96
N ASN A 71 8.65 -3.38 -4.77
CA ASN A 71 9.92 -3.25 -4.08
C ASN A 71 10.21 -4.52 -3.26
N ALA A 72 11.14 -5.35 -3.76
CA ALA A 72 11.49 -6.62 -3.14
C ALA A 72 11.97 -6.49 -1.69
N ASP A 73 12.52 -5.33 -1.29
CA ASP A 73 12.97 -5.11 0.09
C ASP A 73 11.82 -5.17 1.12
N CYS A 74 10.58 -4.88 0.71
CA CYS A 74 9.41 -4.95 1.58
C CYS A 74 9.04 -6.37 2.01
N GLY A 75 9.53 -7.40 1.31
CA GLY A 75 9.29 -8.82 1.65
C GLY A 75 10.43 -9.48 2.44
N ARG A 76 11.41 -8.70 2.91
CA ARG A 76 12.56 -9.24 3.66
C ARG A 76 12.19 -9.57 5.11
N THR A 77 13.11 -10.21 5.84
CA THR A 77 12.86 -10.70 7.21
C THR A 77 13.07 -9.66 8.31
N HIS A 78 13.81 -8.58 8.03
CA HIS A 78 14.12 -7.53 8.99
C HIS A 78 13.33 -6.25 8.65
N GLN A 79 12.01 -6.36 8.70
CA GLN A 79 11.09 -5.24 8.45
C GLN A 79 10.65 -4.58 9.74
N SER A 80 10.10 -3.38 9.61
CA SER A 80 9.46 -2.63 10.69
C SER A 80 8.02 -2.29 10.27
N PRO A 81 7.09 -2.04 11.21
CA PRO A 81 7.26 -2.10 12.66
C PRO A 81 7.29 -3.54 13.21
N ILE A 82 7.70 -3.67 14.48
CA ILE A 82 7.58 -4.90 15.27
C ILE A 82 6.93 -4.59 16.61
N ASP A 83 6.37 -5.61 17.25
CA ASP A 83 5.99 -5.54 18.66
C ASP A 83 7.24 -5.69 19.54
N ILE A 84 7.42 -4.81 20.52
CA ILE A 84 8.55 -4.85 21.45
C ILE A 84 8.03 -5.36 22.78
N ILE A 85 8.35 -6.62 23.06
CA ILE A 85 7.97 -7.29 24.29
C ILE A 85 9.03 -6.99 25.35
N ASP A 86 8.72 -6.09 26.29
CA ASP A 86 9.66 -5.54 27.28
C ASP A 86 10.49 -6.61 28.02
N HIS A 87 9.85 -7.67 28.52
CA HIS A 87 10.54 -8.73 29.25
C HIS A 87 11.43 -9.64 28.37
N GLN A 88 11.35 -9.51 27.04
CA GLN A 88 12.24 -10.19 26.08
C GLN A 88 13.34 -9.25 25.55
N ALA A 89 13.32 -7.97 25.92
CA ALA A 89 14.34 -7.02 25.52
C ALA A 89 15.65 -7.29 26.29
N ASN A 90 16.76 -7.30 25.57
CA ASN A 90 18.08 -7.43 26.17
C ASN A 90 18.56 -6.08 26.71
N VAL A 91 18.88 -6.03 28.01
CA VAL A 91 19.53 -4.85 28.61
C VAL A 91 21.01 -4.86 28.21
N GLY A 92 21.39 -3.92 27.34
CA GLY A 92 22.80 -3.72 27.00
C GLY A 92 23.51 -2.94 28.09
N ALA A 93 24.72 -3.38 28.44
CA ALA A 93 25.53 -2.76 29.49
C ALA A 93 26.24 -1.48 29.01
N GLU A 94 26.40 -1.31 27.69
CA GLU A 94 27.15 -0.22 27.09
C GLU A 94 26.32 0.45 25.99
N TYR A 95 25.69 1.57 26.34
CA TYR A 95 25.03 2.45 25.39
C TYR A 95 25.57 3.86 25.53
N GLN A 96 25.85 4.48 24.39
CA GLN A 96 26.05 5.92 24.37
C GLN A 96 24.71 6.60 24.67
N GLU A 97 24.70 7.47 25.68
CA GLU A 97 23.52 8.28 26.00
C GLU A 97 23.15 9.17 24.80
N ILE A 98 21.86 9.25 24.52
CA ILE A 98 21.34 10.05 23.42
C ILE A 98 21.58 11.53 23.75
N ARG A 99 22.46 12.17 22.97
CA ARG A 99 22.69 13.61 23.04
C ARG A 99 21.89 14.31 21.96
N LEU A 100 20.99 15.19 22.38
CA LEU A 100 20.22 16.05 21.50
C LEU A 100 20.94 17.39 21.39
N VAL A 101 21.22 17.85 20.17
CA VAL A 101 21.86 19.13 19.90
C VAL A 101 20.89 20.00 19.11
N GLY A 102 20.69 21.25 19.54
CA GLY A 102 19.75 22.18 18.88
C GLY A 102 18.28 21.91 19.19
N PHE A 103 17.99 21.14 20.24
CA PHE A 103 16.66 20.94 20.82
C PHE A 103 16.40 21.87 22.03
N ASP A 104 17.40 22.66 22.40
CA ASP A 104 17.32 23.68 23.43
C ASP A 104 16.73 24.93 22.77
N ASN A 105 15.49 25.31 23.12
CA ASN A 105 14.74 26.41 22.50
C ASN A 105 15.45 27.76 22.53
#